data_AF-A0A8J4RMY3-F1
#
_entry.id   AF-A0A8J4RMY3-F1
#
_cell.length_a   1.000
_cell.length_b   1.000
_cell.length_c   1.000
_cell.angle_alpha   90.00
_cell.angle_beta   90.00
_cell.angle_gamma   90.00
#
_symmetry.space_group_name_H-M   'P 1'
#
loop_
_entity.id
_entity.type
_entity.pdbx_description
1 polymer ?
#
loop_
_entity_poly.entity_id
_entity_poly.type
_entity_poly.pdbx_seq_one_letter_code
_entity_poly.pdbx_strand_id
1 'polypeptide(L)'
;MSNGRLCSSKKNSMLYSRSKYIIWAAAIESFDYGNPGSDKSFGMKQRPDGDIEIDEKFWEEDFHIPTCQKCNGVLKPDVIFFGDNVPKDRADKAMEAAKGCDAFLVLGSSLMTMSAFRLLRAAHEAGAASAIVNVGVTWADDIVPLKINARLGEILPRVLDRGSLSIPALL
;
A
#
# COMPACT_ATOMS: atom_id res chain seq x y z
N MET A 1 12.75 23.82 -20.36
CA MET A 1 11.57 24.18 -19.53
C MET A 1 10.29 23.93 -20.34
N SER A 2 9.81 22.69 -20.38
CA SER A 2 8.53 22.33 -20.98
C SER A 2 7.58 21.95 -19.84
N ASN A 3 6.56 22.76 -19.61
CA ASN A 3 5.49 22.49 -18.63
C ASN A 3 4.79 21.17 -19.01
N GLY A 4 5.22 20.06 -18.41
CA GLY A 4 4.68 18.73 -18.62
C GLY A 4 3.25 18.65 -18.07
N ARG A 5 2.27 18.89 -18.93
CA ARG A 5 0.85 18.73 -18.61
C ARG A 5 0.58 17.23 -18.36
N LEU A 6 0.38 16.84 -17.10
CA LEU A 6 -0.11 15.50 -16.73
C LEU A 6 -1.53 15.31 -17.29
N CYS A 7 -1.71 14.27 -18.10
CA CYS A 7 -3.00 13.92 -18.67
C CYS A 7 -3.75 12.98 -17.72
N SER A 8 -4.90 13.42 -17.19
CA SER A 8 -5.77 12.64 -16.29
C SER A 8 -6.67 11.62 -17.00
N SER A 9 -6.40 11.28 -18.27
CA SER A 9 -7.27 10.39 -19.04
C SER A 9 -7.23 8.97 -18.48
N LYS A 10 -8.40 8.45 -18.07
CA LYS A 10 -8.58 7.10 -17.55
C LYS A 10 -8.32 6.03 -18.62
N LYS A 11 -7.67 4.95 -18.16
CA LYS A 11 -7.39 3.65 -18.79
C LYS A 11 -6.21 3.58 -19.77
N ASN A 12 -5.12 3.01 -19.28
CA ASN A 12 -4.38 1.94 -19.95
C ASN A 12 -3.67 1.08 -18.89
N SER A 13 -3.86 -0.24 -18.95
CA SER A 13 -3.16 -1.20 -18.10
C SER A 13 -1.69 -1.25 -18.52
N MET A 14 -0.80 -0.88 -17.61
CA MET A 14 0.65 -0.99 -17.80
C MET A 14 1.01 -2.48 -17.87
N LEU A 15 1.32 -2.99 -19.06
CA LEU A 15 1.80 -4.37 -19.24
C LEU A 15 3.31 -4.39 -18.97
N TYR A 16 3.69 -4.78 -17.76
CA TYR A 16 5.09 -5.06 -17.44
C TYR A 16 5.46 -6.49 -17.84
N SER A 17 6.65 -6.68 -18.43
CA SER A 17 7.20 -8.00 -18.76
C SER A 17 7.45 -8.83 -17.50
N ARG A 18 7.07 -10.11 -17.53
CA ARG A 18 7.19 -11.08 -16.43
C ARG A 18 8.63 -11.23 -15.90
N SER A 19 9.65 -11.08 -16.76
CA SER A 19 11.06 -11.17 -16.36
C SER A 19 11.54 -9.94 -15.59
N LYS A 20 10.97 -8.75 -15.85
CA LYS A 20 11.33 -7.51 -15.16
C LYS A 20 10.75 -7.48 -13.73
N TYR A 21 9.59 -8.09 -13.49
CA TYR A 21 8.99 -8.22 -12.14
C TYR A 21 9.92 -8.86 -11.11
N ILE A 22 10.72 -9.84 -11.52
CA ILE A 22 11.63 -10.58 -10.62
C ILE A 22 12.77 -9.68 -10.13
N ILE A 23 13.28 -8.80 -11.00
CA ILE A 23 14.37 -7.87 -10.66
C ILE A 23 13.86 -6.79 -9.69
N TRP A 24 12.66 -6.26 -9.92
CA TRP A 24 12.03 -5.28 -9.03
C TRP A 24 11.63 -5.88 -7.69
N ALA A 25 11.10 -7.10 -7.67
CA ALA A 25 10.80 -7.81 -6.43
C ALA A 25 12.06 -8.07 -5.60
N ALA A 26 13.15 -8.54 -6.24
CA ALA A 26 14.44 -8.74 -5.57
C ALA A 26 15.05 -7.42 -5.04
N ALA A 27 14.91 -6.31 -5.77
CA ALA A 27 15.35 -4.99 -5.30
C ALA A 27 14.54 -4.53 -4.08
N ILE A 28 13.22 -4.73 -4.07
CA ILE A 28 12.35 -4.40 -2.92
C ILE A 28 12.64 -5.31 -1.72
N GLU A 29 12.90 -6.60 -1.93
CA GLU A 29 13.29 -7.54 -0.88
C GLU A 29 14.68 -7.21 -0.29
N SER A 30 15.54 -6.55 -1.07
CA SER A 30 16.86 -6.07 -0.61
C SER A 30 16.82 -4.78 0.22
N PHE A 31 15.67 -4.09 0.27
CA PHE A 31 15.38 -3.06 1.26
C PHE A 31 15.14 -3.71 2.63
N ASP A 32 16.20 -4.24 3.21
CA ASP A 32 16.21 -4.62 4.61
C ASP A 32 15.91 -3.38 5.46
N TYR A 33 15.09 -3.53 6.50
CA TYR A 33 14.43 -2.46 7.28
C TYR A 33 15.35 -1.47 8.03
N GLY A 34 16.61 -1.30 7.64
CA GLY A 34 17.51 -0.37 8.29
C GLY A 34 18.84 -0.15 7.59
N ASN A 35 18.85 0.46 6.41
CA ASN A 35 19.70 1.61 6.09
C ASN A 35 19.41 2.12 4.67
N PRO A 36 18.80 3.31 4.49
CA PRO A 36 18.71 3.94 3.18
C PRO A 36 20.12 4.20 2.61
N GLY A 37 20.44 3.66 1.43
CA GLY A 37 21.67 3.98 0.69
C GLY A 37 22.83 2.99 0.77
N SER A 38 22.60 1.70 1.01
CA SER A 38 23.63 0.67 0.78
C SER A 38 23.80 0.37 -0.72
N ASP A 39 24.99 -0.08 -1.14
CA ASP A 39 25.26 -0.48 -2.54
C ASP A 39 24.30 -1.57 -3.08
N LYS A 40 23.61 -2.28 -2.17
CA LYS A 40 22.60 -3.30 -2.51
C LYS A 40 21.24 -2.73 -2.91
N SER A 41 20.94 -1.46 -2.62
CA SER A 41 19.67 -0.83 -3.01
C SER A 41 19.68 -0.27 -4.43
N PHE A 42 20.72 -0.55 -5.23
CA PHE A 42 20.85 -0.04 -6.60
C PHE A 42 20.75 1.49 -6.70
N GLY A 43 21.20 2.22 -5.65
CA GLY A 43 21.11 3.68 -5.57
C GLY A 43 19.71 4.21 -5.22
N MET A 44 18.74 3.33 -4.97
CA MET A 44 17.39 3.71 -4.58
C MET A 44 17.37 4.30 -3.16
N LYS A 45 16.72 5.45 -2.98
CA LYS A 45 16.54 6.13 -1.68
C LYS A 45 15.05 6.31 -1.40
N GLN A 46 14.61 5.87 -0.23
CA GLN A 46 13.24 6.11 0.20
C GLN A 46 13.08 7.54 0.74
N ARG A 47 12.10 8.27 0.22
CA ARG A 47 11.69 9.60 0.69
C ARG A 47 10.80 9.46 1.94
N PRO A 48 10.62 10.52 2.75
CA PRO A 48 9.80 10.47 3.97
C PRO A 48 8.33 10.09 3.74
N ASP A 49 7.80 10.31 2.52
CA ASP A 49 6.45 9.93 2.08
C ASP A 49 6.36 8.46 1.59
N GLY A 50 7.49 7.75 1.54
CA GLY A 50 7.58 6.36 1.10
C GLY A 50 7.84 6.19 -0.40
N ASP A 51 7.90 7.28 -1.17
CA ASP A 51 8.34 7.23 -2.56
C ASP A 51 9.81 6.81 -2.64
N ILE A 52 10.20 6.21 -3.77
CA ILE A 52 11.58 5.79 -4.00
C ILE A 52 12.19 6.71 -5.06
N GLU A 53 13.22 7.45 -4.68
CA GLU A 53 14.14 8.09 -5.63
C GLU A 53 15.02 7.02 -6.24
N ILE A 54 15.07 6.98 -7.57
CA ILE A 54 15.86 6.03 -8.36
C ILE A 54 16.87 6.85 -9.16
N ASP A 55 18.12 6.39 -9.25
CA ASP A 55 19.16 7.02 -10.08
C ASP A 55 18.73 7.01 -11.56
N GLU A 56 18.90 8.15 -12.23
CA GLU A 56 18.57 8.35 -13.66
C GLU A 56 19.23 7.27 -14.55
N LYS A 57 20.45 6.84 -14.20
CA LYS A 57 21.18 5.79 -14.92
C LYS A 57 20.47 4.44 -14.91
N PHE A 58 19.58 4.20 -13.95
CA PHE A 58 18.94 2.89 -13.75
C PHE A 58 17.68 2.68 -14.60
N TRP A 59 17.11 3.76 -15.16
CA TRP A 59 15.85 3.68 -15.90
C TRP A 59 15.91 4.25 -17.33
N GLU A 60 16.92 5.05 -17.67
CA GLU A 60 17.07 5.65 -19.01
C GLU A 60 17.13 4.64 -20.17
N GLU A 61 17.73 3.45 -19.97
CA GLU A 61 17.90 2.49 -21.08
C GLU A 61 16.66 1.62 -21.34
N ASP A 62 15.70 1.53 -20.40
CA ASP A 62 14.71 0.45 -20.42
C ASP A 62 13.32 0.81 -19.85
N PHE A 63 13.14 2.02 -19.31
CA PHE A 63 11.89 2.48 -18.72
C PHE A 63 11.14 3.43 -19.66
N HIS A 64 10.01 2.96 -20.17
CA HIS A 64 9.18 3.72 -21.10
C HIS A 64 8.04 4.41 -20.34
N ILE A 65 8.10 5.73 -20.23
CA ILE A 65 7.02 6.53 -19.62
C ILE A 65 5.82 6.57 -20.59
N PRO A 66 4.64 6.09 -20.18
CA PRO A 66 3.49 6.04 -21.07
C PRO A 66 2.97 7.44 -21.39
N THR A 67 2.79 7.72 -22.68
CA THR A 67 2.22 8.98 -23.18
C THR A 67 0.79 8.79 -23.66
N CYS A 68 0.00 9.86 -23.59
CA CYS A 68 -1.38 9.86 -24.05
C CYS A 68 -1.42 9.90 -25.58
N GLN A 69 -2.08 8.93 -26.22
CA GLN A 69 -2.23 8.90 -27.69
C GLN A 69 -3.03 10.09 -28.27
N LYS A 70 -3.76 10.84 -27.44
CA LYS A 70 -4.57 11.99 -27.88
C LYS A 70 -3.86 13.33 -27.75
N CYS A 71 -3.07 13.53 -26.68
CA CYS A 71 -2.45 14.82 -26.39
C CYS A 71 -0.92 14.77 -26.22
N ASN A 72 -0.31 13.59 -26.37
CA ASN A 72 1.11 13.32 -26.19
C ASN A 72 1.67 13.67 -24.79
N GLY A 73 0.81 14.00 -23.83
CA GLY A 73 1.17 14.28 -22.44
C GLY A 73 1.47 13.02 -21.64
N VAL A 74 2.17 13.17 -20.52
CA VAL A 74 2.49 12.07 -19.60
C VAL A 74 1.22 11.58 -18.92
N LEU A 75 0.99 10.27 -18.92
CA LEU A 75 -0.16 9.67 -18.25
C LEU A 75 0.11 9.52 -16.75
N LYS A 76 -0.78 10.11 -15.94
CA LYS A 76 -0.80 9.85 -14.49
C LYS A 76 -1.47 8.49 -14.26
N PRO A 77 -0.86 7.57 -13.48
CA PRO A 77 -1.53 6.34 -13.06
C PRO A 77 -2.83 6.65 -12.29
N ASP A 78 -3.83 5.77 -12.40
CA ASP A 78 -5.10 5.92 -11.67
C ASP A 78 -4.95 5.49 -10.20
N VAL A 79 -4.09 6.22 -9.48
CA VAL A 79 -3.79 6.05 -8.05
C VAL A 79 -3.93 7.39 -7.34
N ILE A 80 -4.15 7.35 -6.03
CA ILE A 80 -4.28 8.55 -5.19
C ILE A 80 -2.90 8.85 -4.61
N PHE A 81 -2.34 10.02 -4.94
CA PHE A 81 -1.11 10.50 -4.35
C PHE A 81 -1.39 11.26 -3.04
N PHE A 82 -0.36 11.54 -2.26
CA PHE A 82 -0.52 12.42 -1.10
C PHE A 82 -1.02 13.81 -1.52
N GLY A 83 -2.06 14.29 -0.83
CA GLY A 83 -2.75 15.54 -1.17
C GLY A 83 -3.86 15.39 -2.21
N ASP A 84 -3.98 14.26 -2.91
CA ASP A 84 -5.12 13.99 -3.77
C ASP A 84 -6.36 13.62 -2.94
N ASN A 85 -7.54 13.90 -3.49
CA ASN A 85 -8.79 13.46 -2.94
C ASN A 85 -9.20 12.09 -3.49
N VAL A 86 -9.61 11.19 -2.60
CA VAL A 86 -10.34 9.98 -3.01
C VAL A 86 -11.67 10.42 -3.64
N PRO A 87 -12.09 9.83 -4.78
CA PRO A 87 -13.39 10.09 -5.37
C PRO A 87 -14.50 9.97 -4.33
N LYS A 88 -15.37 10.98 -4.25
CA LYS A 88 -16.39 11.09 -3.20
C LYS A 88 -17.29 9.85 -3.13
N ASP A 89 -17.77 9.35 -4.27
CA ASP A 89 -18.64 8.17 -4.30
C ASP A 89 -17.98 6.94 -3.67
N ARG A 90 -16.69 6.74 -3.92
CA ARG A 90 -15.89 5.63 -3.41
C ARG A 90 -15.65 5.79 -1.92
N ALA A 91 -15.34 7.00 -1.47
CA ALA A 91 -15.16 7.30 -0.06
C ALA A 91 -16.46 7.09 0.75
N ASP A 92 -17.60 7.55 0.21
CA ASP A 92 -18.91 7.41 0.85
C ASP A 92 -19.31 5.94 0.96
N LYS A 93 -19.18 5.15 -0.13
CA LYS A 93 -19.45 3.69 -0.11
C LYS A 93 -18.59 2.94 0.91
N ALA A 94 -17.30 3.26 0.98
CA ALA A 94 -16.39 2.62 1.93
C ALA A 94 -16.79 2.97 3.38
N MET A 95 -17.20 4.21 3.63
CA MET A 95 -17.65 4.66 4.94
C MET A 95 -18.98 3.99 5.35
N GLU A 96 -19.93 3.85 4.44
CA GLU A 96 -21.18 3.12 4.69
C GLU A 96 -20.93 1.66 5.01
N ALA A 97 -20.09 0.97 4.23
CA ALA A 97 -19.71 -0.41 4.50
C ALA A 97 -19.01 -0.58 5.85
N ALA A 98 -18.13 0.35 6.23
CA ALA A 98 -17.46 0.32 7.52
C ALA A 98 -18.43 0.51 8.70
N LYS A 99 -19.42 1.41 8.56
CA LYS A 99 -20.42 1.62 9.62
C LYS A 99 -21.43 0.48 9.75
N GLY A 100 -21.70 -0.22 8.66
CA GLY A 100 -22.69 -1.30 8.61
C GLY A 100 -22.13 -2.70 8.85
N CYS A 101 -20.83 -2.85 9.11
CA CYS A 101 -20.23 -4.17 9.33
C CYS A 101 -20.37 -4.63 10.79
N ASP A 102 -20.55 -5.94 11.00
CA ASP A 102 -20.49 -6.54 12.33
C ASP A 102 -19.05 -6.74 12.82
N ALA A 103 -18.09 -6.82 11.88
CA ALA A 103 -16.68 -6.97 12.17
C ALA A 103 -15.77 -6.28 11.13
N PHE A 104 -14.65 -5.73 11.61
CA PHE A 104 -13.62 -5.06 10.80
C PHE A 104 -12.25 -5.68 11.07
N LEU A 105 -11.66 -6.29 10.04
CA LEU A 105 -10.35 -6.94 10.11
C LEU A 105 -9.30 -6.17 9.33
N VAL A 106 -8.21 -5.79 9.99
CA VAL A 106 -7.08 -5.07 9.40
C VAL A 106 -5.93 -6.05 9.20
N LEU A 107 -5.48 -6.21 7.95
CA LEU A 107 -4.42 -7.15 7.59
C LEU A 107 -3.24 -6.41 6.97
N GLY A 108 -2.06 -6.52 7.56
CA GLY A 108 -0.81 -6.00 6.98
C GLY A 108 -0.77 -4.48 6.82
N SER A 109 -1.50 -3.74 7.66
CA SER A 109 -1.54 -2.28 7.64
C SER A 109 -1.26 -1.71 9.03
N SER A 110 -0.40 -0.69 9.08
CA SER A 110 -0.14 0.10 10.29
C SER A 110 -1.23 1.15 10.55
N LEU A 111 -2.14 1.36 9.58
CA LEU A 111 -3.18 2.38 9.62
C LEU A 111 -2.66 3.81 9.82
N MET A 112 -1.42 4.07 9.39
CA MET A 112 -0.79 5.38 9.60
C MET A 112 -1.38 6.48 8.70
N THR A 113 -2.17 6.10 7.70
CA THR A 113 -2.91 7.04 6.86
C THR A 113 -4.30 7.30 7.42
N MET A 114 -4.66 8.57 7.61
CA MET A 114 -5.96 8.97 8.15
C MET A 114 -7.16 8.46 7.36
N SER A 115 -7.03 8.28 6.04
CA SER A 115 -8.11 7.74 5.19
C SER A 115 -8.53 6.33 5.62
N ALA A 116 -7.56 5.44 5.85
CA ALA A 116 -7.82 4.08 6.31
C ALA A 116 -8.24 4.05 7.79
N PHE A 117 -7.55 4.81 8.66
CA PHE A 117 -7.86 4.85 10.10
C PHE A 117 -9.30 5.29 10.37
N ARG A 118 -9.83 6.26 9.60
CA ARG A 118 -11.22 6.73 9.74
C ARG A 118 -12.26 5.65 9.47
N LEU A 119 -11.98 4.68 8.60
CA LEU A 119 -12.90 3.59 8.32
C LEU A 119 -12.98 2.64 9.52
N LEU A 120 -11.83 2.21 10.04
CA LEU A 120 -11.78 1.38 11.25
C LEU A 120 -12.44 2.09 12.44
N ARG A 121 -12.13 3.38 12.64
CA ARG A 121 -12.71 4.15 13.74
C ARG A 121 -14.24 4.23 13.61
N ALA A 122 -14.76 4.47 12.41
CA ALA A 122 -16.21 4.50 12.18
C ALA A 122 -16.88 3.14 12.45
N ALA A 123 -16.23 2.03 12.09
CA ALA A 123 -16.72 0.69 12.41
C ALA A 123 -16.73 0.43 13.92
N HIS A 124 -15.64 0.79 14.61
CA HIS A 124 -15.53 0.67 16.06
C HIS A 124 -16.59 1.51 16.80
N GLU A 125 -16.78 2.77 16.38
CA GLU A 125 -17.83 3.66 16.90
C GLU A 125 -19.24 3.12 16.67
N ALA A 126 -19.45 2.34 15.60
CA ALA A 126 -20.70 1.66 15.30
C ALA A 126 -20.89 0.34 16.10
N GLY A 127 -19.90 -0.06 16.90
CA GLY A 127 -19.95 -1.27 17.73
C GLY A 127 -19.47 -2.54 17.03
N ALA A 128 -18.84 -2.44 15.86
CA ALA A 128 -18.27 -3.59 15.16
C ALA A 128 -17.12 -4.21 15.97
N ALA A 129 -17.03 -5.54 15.97
CA ALA A 129 -15.85 -6.23 16.47
C ALA A 129 -14.63 -5.88 15.60
N SER A 130 -13.48 -5.58 16.19
CA SER A 130 -12.28 -5.22 15.43
C SER A 130 -11.07 -6.06 15.81
N ALA A 131 -10.25 -6.38 14.81
CA ALA A 131 -8.99 -7.09 15.01
C ALA A 131 -7.92 -6.64 14.00
N ILE A 132 -6.66 -6.72 14.40
CA ILE A 132 -5.49 -6.39 13.58
C ILE A 132 -4.55 -7.59 13.49
N VAL A 133 -4.06 -7.89 12.30
CA VAL A 133 -2.91 -8.77 12.06
C VAL A 133 -1.84 -7.95 11.36
N ASN A 134 -0.84 -7.48 12.10
CA ASN A 134 0.26 -6.70 11.54
C ASN A 134 1.48 -6.74 12.46
N VAL A 135 2.67 -6.59 11.87
CA VAL A 135 3.91 -6.43 12.64
C VAL A 135 4.12 -4.98 13.02
N GLY A 136 4.58 -4.75 14.26
CA GLY A 136 4.92 -3.42 14.76
C GLY A 136 3.72 -2.60 15.23
N VAL A 137 3.96 -1.31 15.51
CA VAL A 137 2.95 -0.38 16.06
C VAL A 137 1.90 -0.05 15.00
N THR A 138 0.64 0.05 15.41
CA THR A 138 -0.42 0.60 14.56
C THR A 138 -1.06 1.82 15.22
N TRP A 139 -1.59 2.73 14.40
CA TRP A 139 -2.30 3.90 14.94
C TRP A 139 -3.53 3.47 15.77
N ALA A 140 -4.10 2.31 15.50
CA ALA A 140 -5.32 1.86 16.16
C ALA A 140 -5.10 0.94 17.38
N ASP A 141 -3.86 0.84 17.87
CA ASP A 141 -3.51 -0.03 19.00
C ASP A 141 -4.35 0.27 20.26
N ASP A 142 -4.76 1.52 20.47
CA ASP A 142 -5.55 1.93 21.64
C ASP A 142 -7.06 1.62 21.54
N ILE A 143 -7.58 1.38 20.33
CA ILE A 143 -9.03 1.20 20.09
C ILE A 143 -9.39 -0.20 19.61
N VAL A 144 -8.41 -1.00 19.18
CA VAL A 144 -8.65 -2.38 18.74
C VAL A 144 -8.29 -3.35 19.85
N PRO A 145 -9.26 -4.16 20.34
CA PRO A 145 -9.03 -5.04 21.49
C PRO A 145 -8.17 -6.26 21.15
N LEU A 146 -8.10 -6.68 19.89
CA LEU A 146 -7.32 -7.84 19.46
C LEU A 146 -6.30 -7.45 18.40
N LYS A 147 -5.02 -7.54 18.77
CA LYS A 147 -3.90 -7.41 17.84
C LYS A 147 -3.02 -8.65 17.87
N ILE A 148 -2.83 -9.21 16.69
CA ILE A 148 -1.92 -10.33 16.43
C ILE A 148 -0.68 -9.76 15.77
N ASN A 149 0.44 -9.79 16.50
CA ASN A 149 1.73 -9.39 15.98
C ASN A 149 2.35 -10.54 15.17
N ALA A 150 2.11 -10.57 13.87
CA ALA A 150 2.63 -11.59 12.98
C ALA A 150 2.75 -11.11 11.52
N ARG A 151 3.65 -11.73 10.77
CA ARG A 151 3.81 -11.46 9.33
C ARG A 151 2.65 -12.08 8.57
N LEU A 152 1.84 -11.23 7.92
CA LEU A 152 0.63 -11.67 7.21
C LEU A 152 0.93 -12.70 6.12
N GLY A 153 2.04 -12.51 5.38
CA GLY A 153 2.49 -13.43 4.33
C GLY A 153 2.84 -14.84 4.84
N GLU A 154 3.08 -15.01 6.13
CA GLU A 154 3.36 -16.32 6.74
C GLU A 154 2.11 -16.94 7.37
N ILE A 155 1.27 -16.11 7.99
CA ILE A 155 0.07 -16.58 8.71
C ILE A 155 -1.08 -16.88 7.77
N LEU A 156 -1.37 -16.02 6.80
CA LEU A 156 -2.56 -16.17 5.95
C LEU A 156 -2.55 -17.48 5.15
N PRO A 157 -1.43 -17.91 4.50
CA PRO A 157 -1.38 -19.22 3.85
C PRO A 157 -1.64 -20.38 4.81
N ARG A 158 -1.06 -20.32 6.01
CA ARG A 158 -1.27 -21.36 7.03
C ARG A 158 -2.72 -21.44 7.51
N VAL A 159 -3.43 -20.31 7.59
CA VAL A 159 -4.87 -20.28 7.92
C VAL A 159 -5.68 -20.90 6.79
N LEU A 160 -5.35 -20.59 5.53
CA LEU A 160 -6.02 -21.17 4.37
C LEU A 160 -5.85 -22.70 4.32
N ASP A 161 -4.67 -23.21 4.65
CA ASP A 161 -4.39 -24.65 4.63
C ASP A 161 -5.06 -25.40 5.79
N ARG A 162 -5.11 -24.80 6.99
CA ARG A 162 -5.55 -25.48 8.23
C ARG A 162 -6.96 -25.11 8.69
N GLY A 163 -7.58 -24.09 8.10
CA GLY A 163 -8.86 -23.53 8.51
C GLY A 163 -8.86 -22.76 9.83
N SER A 164 -7.93 -23.07 10.75
CA SER A 164 -7.72 -22.34 12.00
C SER A 164 -6.26 -22.43 12.46
N LEU A 165 -5.80 -21.40 13.18
CA LEU A 165 -4.49 -21.38 13.82
C LEU A 165 -4.63 -20.92 15.26
N SER A 166 -4.08 -21.69 16.19
CA SER A 166 -3.86 -21.23 17.56
C SER A 166 -2.64 -20.33 17.59
N ILE A 167 -2.83 -19.06 17.93
CA ILE A 167 -1.72 -18.12 18.09
C ILE A 167 -1.44 -18.00 19.58
N PRO A 168 -0.24 -18.41 20.06
CA PRO A 168 0.12 -18.18 21.44
C PRO A 168 0.20 -16.66 21.68
N ALA A 169 -0.49 -16.18 22.72
CA ALA A 169 -0.40 -14.79 23.13
C ALA A 169 1.06 -14.48 23.49
N LEU A 170 1.66 -13.48 22.83
CA LEU A 170 2.90 -12.88 23.29
C LEU A 170 2.51 -11.97 24.46
N LEU A 171 2.79 -12.42 25.68
CA LEU A 171 2.70 -11.63 26.92
C LEU A 171 3.63 -10.42 26.85
#